data_AF-A0A1M3BQ46-F1
#
_entry.id   AF-A0A1M3BQ46-F1
#
_cell.length_a   1.000
_cell.length_b   1.000
_cell.length_c   1.000
_cell.angle_alpha   90.00
_cell.angle_beta   90.00
_cell.angle_gamma   90.00
#
_symmetry.space_group_name_H-M   'P 1'
#
loop_
_entity.id
_entity.type
_entity.pdbx_description
1 polymer ?
#
loop_
_entity_poly.entity_id
_entity_poly.type
_entity_poly.pdbx_seq_one_letter_code
_entity_poly.pdbx_strand_id
1 'polypeptide(L)'
;MKTVVDNDLILKSVSYGLADVFWPDGEPHSIGILGAAKYVVGHEIARAGLKRGADVARSELSDFLGRCAELEPNDEEIELAAQIELCGQEHGLALDNGESQLAALVVMRDLPLLETGDKRAIAGLDGARPHLEALDHLRGRIRCLEQIARQVIEEDETFGSVSAGVCAEAAVDKSLSICFGCYADSPADRATVIEALDQYVREVRRSAPEMLLDDGQG
;
A
#
# COMPACT_ATOMS: atom_id res chain seq x y z
N MET A 1 12.64 10.00 6.88
CA MET A 1 11.59 9.28 6.13
C MET A 1 11.53 7.85 6.64
N LYS A 2 10.34 7.34 6.91
CA LYS A 2 10.06 6.05 7.56
C LYS A 2 9.38 5.05 6.64
N THR A 3 8.73 5.50 5.57
CA THR A 3 8.07 4.63 4.60
C THR A 3 7.94 5.37 3.27
N VAL A 4 7.87 4.63 2.17
CA VAL A 4 7.35 5.12 0.89
C VAL A 4 6.08 4.37 0.53
N VAL A 5 5.11 5.07 -0.03
CA VAL A 5 3.76 4.54 -0.23
C VAL A 5 3.38 4.62 -1.70
N ASP A 6 2.79 3.55 -2.20
CA ASP A 6 2.22 3.49 -3.55
C ASP A 6 0.92 4.29 -3.71
N ASN A 7 0.52 4.53 -4.96
CA ASN A 7 -0.70 5.27 -5.23
C ASN A 7 -1.97 4.50 -4.86
N ASP A 8 -1.94 3.16 -4.89
CA ASP A 8 -3.10 2.32 -4.59
C ASP A 8 -3.50 2.42 -3.11
N LEU A 9 -2.54 2.37 -2.18
CA LEU A 9 -2.80 2.58 -0.75
C LEU A 9 -3.29 3.99 -0.47
N ILE A 10 -2.69 5.00 -1.10
CA ILE A 10 -3.15 6.40 -0.94
C ILE A 10 -4.59 6.50 -1.41
N LEU A 11 -4.92 5.99 -2.60
CA LEU A 11 -6.28 5.99 -3.13
C LEU A 11 -7.26 5.30 -2.19
N LYS A 12 -6.92 4.11 -1.69
CA LYS A 12 -7.79 3.33 -0.80
C LYS A 12 -8.01 4.05 0.53
N SER A 13 -6.95 4.52 1.17
CA SER A 13 -7.01 5.19 2.46
C SER A 13 -7.91 6.45 2.44
N VAL A 14 -7.75 7.33 1.44
CA VAL A 14 -8.59 8.54 1.30
C VAL A 14 -9.98 8.20 0.78
N SER A 15 -10.15 7.12 0.03
CA SER A 15 -11.49 6.65 -0.34
C SER A 15 -12.26 6.19 0.89
N TYR A 16 -11.62 5.54 1.85
CA TYR A 16 -12.24 5.12 3.10
C TYR A 16 -12.38 6.23 4.15
N GLY A 17 -11.64 7.33 4.02
CA GLY A 17 -11.52 8.32 5.09
C GLY A 17 -10.66 7.83 6.26
N LEU A 18 -9.65 7.01 5.97
CA LEU A 18 -8.80 6.32 6.93
C LEU A 18 -7.31 6.68 6.79
N ALA A 19 -6.96 7.71 6.02
CA ALA A 19 -5.56 8.13 5.84
C ALA A 19 -4.84 8.40 7.18
N ASP A 20 -5.50 9.09 8.11
CA ASP A 20 -4.95 9.36 9.46
C ASP A 20 -4.97 8.14 10.37
N VAL A 21 -5.74 7.11 10.04
CA VAL A 21 -5.74 5.85 10.79
C VAL A 21 -4.61 4.95 10.30
N PHE A 22 -4.38 4.90 8.99
CA PHE A 22 -3.29 4.12 8.37
C PHE A 22 -1.93 4.75 8.69
N TRP A 23 -1.87 6.07 8.67
CA TRP A 23 -0.68 6.84 8.97
C TRP A 23 -1.01 7.91 10.01
N PRO A 24 -1.13 7.54 11.30
CA PRO A 24 -1.35 8.50 12.37
C PRO A 24 -0.21 9.51 12.38
N ASP A 25 -0.54 10.78 12.65
CA ASP A 25 0.34 11.94 12.52
C ASP A 25 1.80 11.61 12.85
N GLY A 26 2.57 11.35 11.78
CA GLY A 26 3.98 11.10 11.85
C GLY A 26 4.75 12.43 11.90
N GLU A 27 6.05 12.33 12.18
CA GLU A 27 6.94 13.46 11.93
C GLU A 27 6.74 13.97 10.49
N PRO A 28 6.62 15.29 10.25
CA PRO A 28 6.43 15.82 8.90
C PRO A 28 7.42 15.22 7.91
N HIS A 29 6.95 14.81 6.73
CA HIS A 29 7.77 14.16 5.70
C HIS A 29 8.33 12.79 6.11
N SER A 30 7.71 12.10 7.08
CA SER A 30 8.02 10.70 7.37
C SER A 30 7.56 9.76 6.25
N ILE A 31 6.60 10.16 5.43
CA ILE A 31 6.06 9.36 4.33
C ILE A 31 6.57 9.94 3.01
N GLY A 32 7.20 9.12 2.19
CA GLY A 32 7.60 9.46 0.83
C GLY A 32 6.59 8.97 -0.19
N ILE A 33 6.36 9.76 -1.23
CA ILE A 33 5.48 9.42 -2.36
C ILE A 33 6.12 9.89 -3.67
N LEU A 34 5.79 9.24 -4.79
CA LEU A 34 6.17 9.78 -6.10
C LEU A 34 5.38 11.06 -6.39
N GLY A 35 6.00 12.06 -7.02
CA GLY A 35 5.32 13.31 -7.36
C GLY A 35 4.13 13.18 -8.29
N ALA A 36 4.07 12.06 -9.04
CA ALA A 36 2.91 11.70 -9.86
C ALA A 36 1.64 11.40 -9.06
N ALA A 37 1.75 11.08 -7.75
CA ALA A 37 0.63 10.65 -6.90
C ALA A 37 -0.54 11.64 -6.93
N LYS A 38 -0.27 12.95 -6.87
CA LYS A 38 -1.31 13.99 -6.86
C LYS A 38 -2.19 13.98 -8.11
N TYR A 39 -1.64 13.60 -9.25
CA TYR A 39 -2.36 13.54 -10.52
C TYR A 39 -3.09 12.20 -10.69
N VAL A 40 -2.38 11.10 -10.41
CA VAL A 40 -2.92 9.73 -10.56
C VAL A 40 -4.08 9.51 -9.59
N VAL A 41 -3.85 9.71 -8.29
CA VAL A 41 -4.87 9.49 -7.27
C VAL A 41 -6.04 10.46 -7.43
N GLY A 42 -5.76 11.73 -7.75
CA GLY A 42 -6.80 12.73 -7.99
C GLY A 42 -7.70 12.39 -9.18
N HIS A 43 -7.14 11.79 -10.24
CA HIS A 43 -7.90 11.29 -11.38
C HIS A 43 -8.77 10.08 -11.01
N GLU A 44 -8.22 9.12 -10.27
CA GLU A 44 -8.94 7.92 -9.85
C GLU A 44 -10.11 8.24 -8.90
N ILE A 45 -9.93 9.13 -7.92
CA ILE A 45 -11.01 9.61 -7.04
C ILE A 45 -12.18 10.19 -7.87
N ALA A 46 -11.87 10.94 -8.94
CA ALA A 46 -12.89 11.53 -9.80
C ALA A 46 -13.76 10.48 -10.51
N ARG A 47 -13.22 9.27 -10.71
CA ARG A 47 -13.85 8.17 -11.46
C ARG A 47 -14.44 7.09 -10.57
N ALA A 48 -14.01 7.00 -9.31
CA ALA A 48 -14.37 5.94 -8.38
C ALA A 48 -15.85 5.91 -7.97
N GLY A 49 -16.59 7.02 -8.13
CA GLY A 49 -18.02 7.07 -7.78
C GLY A 49 -18.28 6.85 -6.28
N LEU A 50 -17.37 7.38 -5.43
CA LEU A 50 -17.40 7.22 -3.97
C LEU A 50 -18.73 7.72 -3.36
N LYS A 51 -19.32 6.94 -2.45
CA LYS A 51 -20.59 7.29 -1.79
C LYS A 51 -20.44 8.47 -0.85
N ARG A 52 -19.29 8.62 -0.20
CA ARG A 52 -18.94 9.76 0.67
C ARG A 52 -18.66 11.05 -0.11
N GLY A 53 -18.56 10.97 -1.43
CA GLY A 53 -18.32 12.09 -2.33
C GLY A 53 -16.85 12.30 -2.67
N ALA A 54 -16.59 12.54 -3.96
CA ALA A 54 -15.23 12.76 -4.47
C ALA A 54 -14.55 14.02 -3.90
N ASP A 55 -15.32 15.07 -3.59
CA ASP A 55 -14.75 16.32 -3.06
C ASP A 55 -14.19 16.14 -1.64
N VAL A 56 -14.82 15.29 -0.82
CA VAL A 56 -14.32 14.95 0.53
C VAL A 56 -13.00 14.19 0.42
N ALA A 57 -12.95 13.14 -0.41
CA ALA A 57 -11.74 12.36 -0.63
C ALA A 57 -10.60 13.21 -1.25
N ARG A 58 -10.91 14.19 -2.11
CA ARG A 58 -9.91 15.13 -2.64
C ARG A 58 -9.37 16.09 -1.61
N SER A 59 -10.21 16.57 -0.68
CA SER A 59 -9.75 17.40 0.44
C SER A 59 -8.77 16.61 1.30
N GLU A 60 -9.13 15.38 1.67
CA GLU A 60 -8.25 14.51 2.46
C GLU A 60 -6.98 14.13 1.71
N LEU A 61 -7.05 13.89 0.40
CA LEU A 61 -5.86 13.71 -0.42
C LEU A 61 -4.95 14.94 -0.35
N SER A 62 -5.49 16.15 -0.48
CA SER A 62 -4.70 17.37 -0.38
C SER A 62 -4.04 17.51 0.99
N ASP A 63 -4.76 17.21 2.07
CA ASP A 63 -4.24 17.28 3.43
C ASP A 63 -3.17 16.20 3.69
N PHE A 64 -3.36 14.99 3.17
CA PHE A 64 -2.38 13.91 3.25
C PHE A 64 -1.11 14.23 2.46
N LEU A 65 -1.24 14.67 1.20
CA LEU A 65 -0.11 15.06 0.36
C LEU A 65 0.70 16.21 0.99
N GLY A 66 0.03 17.15 1.67
CA GLY A 66 0.69 18.25 2.39
C GLY A 66 1.61 17.82 3.54
N ARG A 67 1.48 16.58 4.02
CA ARG A 67 2.33 15.99 5.07
C ARG A 67 3.42 15.06 4.52
N CYS A 68 3.32 14.67 3.24
CA CYS A 68 4.25 13.75 2.59
C CYS A 68 5.47 14.48 2.01
N ALA A 69 6.59 13.75 1.90
CA ALA A 69 7.73 14.13 1.08
C ALA A 69 7.51 13.66 -0.36
N GLU A 70 7.49 14.61 -1.30
CA GLU A 70 7.53 14.31 -2.73
C GLU A 70 8.94 13.83 -3.10
N LEU A 71 9.00 12.62 -3.66
CA LEU A 71 10.24 11.97 -4.11
C LEU A 71 10.26 11.96 -5.63
N GLU A 72 11.22 12.70 -6.17
CA GLU A 72 11.58 12.61 -7.58
C GLU A 72 12.77 11.67 -7.73
N PRO A 73 12.65 10.58 -8.52
CA PRO A 73 13.77 9.72 -8.86
C PRO A 73 14.88 10.50 -9.59
N ASN A 74 16.13 10.24 -9.23
CA ASN A 74 17.30 10.68 -9.99
C ASN A 74 17.62 9.71 -11.14
N ASP A 75 18.61 10.04 -11.98
CA ASP A 75 18.95 9.24 -13.16
C ASP A 75 19.35 7.78 -12.81
N GLU A 76 20.08 7.56 -11.70
CA GLU A 76 20.50 6.23 -11.26
C GLU A 76 19.30 5.40 -10.75
N GLU A 77 18.36 6.04 -10.06
CA GLU A 77 17.12 5.43 -9.58
C GLU A 77 16.18 5.08 -10.74
N ILE A 78 16.13 5.93 -11.77
CA ILE A 78 15.38 5.67 -13.01
C ILE A 78 16.00 4.49 -13.76
N GLU A 79 17.34 4.42 -13.83
CA GLU A 79 18.04 3.31 -14.47
C GLU A 79 17.76 1.98 -13.76
N LEU A 80 17.84 1.95 -12.42
CA LEU A 80 17.49 0.75 -11.65
C LEU A 80 16.01 0.37 -11.83
N ALA A 81 15.09 1.34 -11.80
CA ALA A 81 13.68 1.09 -12.04
C ALA A 81 13.43 0.47 -13.43
N ALA A 82 14.13 0.95 -14.46
CA ALA A 82 14.05 0.38 -15.81
C ALA A 82 14.60 -1.05 -15.87
N GLN A 83 15.66 -1.37 -15.11
CA GLN A 83 16.18 -2.74 -15.01
C GLN A 83 15.17 -3.67 -14.31
N ILE A 84 14.51 -3.20 -13.25
CA ILE A 84 13.45 -3.93 -12.54
C ILE A 84 12.28 -4.22 -13.49
N GLU A 85 11.81 -3.21 -14.22
CA GLU A 85 10.71 -3.35 -15.18
C GLU A 85 11.08 -4.32 -16.31
N LEU A 86 12.29 -4.20 -16.88
CA LEU A 86 12.79 -5.08 -17.92
C LEU A 86 12.86 -6.54 -17.45
N CYS A 87 13.41 -6.77 -16.26
CA CYS A 87 13.44 -8.10 -15.65
C CYS A 87 12.02 -8.66 -15.48
N GLY A 88 11.07 -7.81 -15.09
CA GLY A 88 9.67 -8.17 -14.98
C GLY A 88 9.08 -8.61 -16.32
N GLN A 89 9.33 -7.86 -17.39
CA GLN A 89 8.89 -8.20 -18.74
C GLN A 89 9.50 -9.51 -19.25
N GLU A 90 10.81 -9.71 -19.06
CA GLU A 90 11.53 -10.92 -19.50
C GLU A 90 11.03 -12.20 -18.81
N HIS A 91 10.58 -12.09 -17.56
CA HIS A 91 10.16 -13.22 -16.74
C HIS A 91 8.63 -13.31 -16.55
N GLY A 92 7.86 -12.44 -17.20
CA GLY A 92 6.39 -12.41 -17.10
C GLY A 92 5.88 -12.05 -15.71
N LEU A 93 6.62 -11.23 -14.97
CA LEU A 93 6.26 -10.75 -13.63
C LEU A 93 5.44 -9.48 -13.73
N ALA A 94 4.54 -9.29 -12.78
CA ALA A 94 3.64 -8.13 -12.74
C ALA A 94 4.33 -6.92 -12.08
N LEU A 95 5.28 -6.32 -12.79
CA LEU A 95 5.97 -5.09 -12.38
C LEU A 95 5.63 -3.98 -13.36
N ASP A 96 5.19 -2.84 -12.83
CA ASP A 96 4.97 -1.64 -13.62
C ASP A 96 6.00 -0.56 -13.27
N ASN A 97 5.91 0.57 -13.96
CA ASN A 97 6.84 1.67 -13.80
C ASN A 97 6.82 2.27 -12.38
N GLY A 98 5.63 2.43 -11.79
CA GLY A 98 5.48 3.09 -10.50
C GLY A 98 6.05 2.23 -9.36
N GLU A 99 5.72 0.95 -9.36
CA GLU A 99 6.25 -0.01 -8.38
C GLU A 99 7.75 -0.19 -8.53
N SER A 100 8.25 -0.23 -9.77
CA SER A 100 9.69 -0.32 -10.05
C SER A 100 10.45 0.93 -9.57
N GLN A 101 9.87 2.12 -9.73
CA GLN A 101 10.46 3.37 -9.22
C GLN A 101 10.48 3.43 -7.70
N LEU A 102 9.40 3.03 -7.03
CA LEU A 102 9.36 2.97 -5.56
C LEU A 102 10.35 1.95 -5.00
N ALA A 103 10.44 0.76 -5.60
CA ALA A 103 11.42 -0.24 -5.27
C ALA A 103 12.86 0.30 -5.44
N ALA A 104 13.15 0.95 -6.58
CA ALA A 104 14.46 1.55 -6.83
C ALA A 104 14.82 2.63 -5.80
N LEU A 105 13.87 3.49 -5.43
CA LEU A 105 14.06 4.49 -4.37
C LEU A 105 14.41 3.85 -3.02
N VAL A 106 13.70 2.78 -2.65
CA VAL A 106 13.94 2.07 -1.38
C VAL A 106 15.32 1.45 -1.35
N VAL A 107 15.73 0.81 -2.45
CA VAL A 107 17.05 0.20 -2.59
C VAL A 107 18.15 1.26 -2.56
N MET A 108 18.07 2.27 -3.44
CA MET A 108 19.16 3.22 -3.68
C MET A 108 19.34 4.24 -2.55
N ARG A 109 18.24 4.62 -1.88
CA ARG A 109 18.29 5.55 -0.75
C ARG A 109 18.31 4.85 0.61
N ASP A 110 18.40 3.52 0.64
CA ASP A 110 18.30 2.68 1.85
C ASP A 110 17.09 3.06 2.71
N LEU A 111 15.92 3.23 2.08
CA LEU A 111 14.70 3.53 2.81
C LEU A 111 14.26 2.28 3.57
N PRO A 112 13.67 2.46 4.77
CA PRO A 112 13.39 1.33 5.65
C PRO A 112 12.20 0.48 5.19
N LEU A 113 11.22 1.06 4.47
CA LEU A 113 9.95 0.40 4.19
C LEU A 113 9.31 0.89 2.89
N LEU A 114 8.76 -0.05 2.12
CA LEU A 114 7.82 0.15 1.03
C LEU A 114 6.43 -0.34 1.46
N GLU A 115 5.42 0.49 1.32
CA GLU A 115 4.02 0.14 1.51
C GLU A 115 3.31 0.10 0.16
N THR A 116 2.70 -1.03 -0.18
CA THR A 116 1.95 -1.21 -1.43
C THR A 116 0.69 -2.05 -1.27
N GLY A 117 -0.34 -1.74 -2.05
CA GLY A 117 -1.57 -2.51 -2.15
C GLY A 117 -1.55 -3.58 -3.25
N ASP A 118 -0.59 -3.53 -4.20
CA ASP A 118 -0.52 -4.49 -5.31
C ASP A 118 0.28 -5.75 -4.92
N LYS A 119 -0.44 -6.77 -4.46
CA LYS A 119 0.11 -8.10 -4.14
C LYS A 119 0.86 -8.74 -5.31
N ARG A 120 0.51 -8.41 -6.56
CA ARG A 120 1.17 -8.94 -7.75
C ARG A 120 2.52 -8.27 -7.95
N ALA A 121 2.64 -6.99 -7.60
CA ALA A 121 3.92 -6.29 -7.58
C ALA A 121 4.85 -6.86 -6.51
N ILE A 122 4.35 -7.15 -5.30
CA ILE A 122 5.12 -7.81 -4.23
C ILE A 122 5.67 -9.16 -4.71
N ALA A 123 4.81 -10.00 -5.30
CA ALA A 123 5.22 -11.28 -5.89
C ALA A 123 6.19 -11.11 -7.07
N GLY A 124 6.01 -10.06 -7.88
CA GLY A 124 6.90 -9.70 -8.97
C GLY A 124 8.29 -9.32 -8.47
N LEU A 125 8.39 -8.53 -7.39
CA LEU A 125 9.66 -8.13 -6.79
C LEU A 125 10.40 -9.36 -6.21
N ASP A 126 9.69 -10.24 -5.51
CA ASP A 126 10.28 -11.51 -5.02
C ASP A 126 10.77 -12.39 -6.17
N GLY A 127 9.97 -12.51 -7.24
CA GLY A 127 10.32 -13.26 -8.44
C GLY A 127 11.48 -12.67 -9.25
N ALA A 128 11.68 -11.35 -9.21
CA ALA A 128 12.77 -10.67 -9.91
C ALA A 128 14.10 -10.74 -9.14
N ARG A 129 14.04 -10.92 -7.81
CA ARG A 129 15.22 -10.94 -6.92
C ARG A 129 16.33 -11.92 -7.34
N PRO A 130 16.07 -13.16 -7.78
CA PRO A 130 17.11 -14.06 -8.27
C PRO A 130 17.87 -13.55 -9.51
N HIS A 131 17.32 -12.56 -10.21
CA HIS A 131 17.85 -12.00 -11.45
C HIS A 131 18.46 -10.61 -11.27
N LEU A 132 18.12 -9.91 -10.17
CA LEU A 132 18.58 -8.57 -9.85
C LEU A 132 18.99 -8.48 -8.37
N GLU A 133 20.29 -8.58 -8.11
CA GLU A 133 20.89 -8.56 -6.75
C GLU A 133 20.47 -7.33 -5.94
N ALA A 134 20.27 -6.18 -6.60
CA ALA A 134 19.80 -4.95 -5.97
C ALA A 134 18.52 -5.17 -5.12
N LEU A 135 17.61 -6.05 -5.56
CA LEU A 135 16.34 -6.33 -4.88
C LEU A 135 16.49 -7.15 -3.59
N ASP A 136 17.67 -7.72 -3.29
CA ASP A 136 17.91 -8.36 -1.99
C ASP A 136 17.78 -7.35 -0.84
N HIS A 137 17.93 -6.04 -1.10
CA HIS A 137 17.71 -4.97 -0.12
C HIS A 137 16.24 -4.82 0.30
N LEU A 138 15.28 -5.33 -0.48
CA LEU A 138 13.85 -5.26 -0.16
C LEU A 138 13.38 -6.37 0.78
N ARG A 139 14.25 -7.32 1.11
CA ARG A 139 13.88 -8.46 1.97
C ARG A 139 13.39 -7.98 3.33
N GLY A 140 12.17 -8.38 3.68
CA GLY A 140 11.51 -7.97 4.92
C GLY A 140 11.20 -6.48 5.01
N ARG A 141 11.20 -5.74 3.89
CA ARG A 141 10.98 -4.29 3.85
C ARG A 141 9.75 -3.87 3.05
N ILE A 142 8.83 -4.81 2.80
CA ILE A 142 7.54 -4.50 2.17
C ILE A 142 6.42 -4.75 3.14
N ARG A 143 5.49 -3.80 3.27
CA ARG A 143 4.25 -3.97 4.05
C ARG A 143 3.05 -3.83 3.13
N CYS A 144 2.15 -4.82 3.13
CA CYS A 144 0.97 -4.81 2.29
C CYS A 144 -0.25 -4.15 2.97
N LEU A 145 -1.28 -3.82 2.19
CA LEU A 145 -2.55 -3.26 2.70
C LEU A 145 -3.13 -4.06 3.86
N GLU A 146 -3.11 -5.40 3.79
CA GLU A 146 -3.67 -6.24 4.85
C GLU A 146 -2.87 -6.16 6.14
N GLN A 147 -1.54 -6.02 6.06
CA GLN A 147 -0.72 -5.81 7.26
C GLN A 147 -1.04 -4.45 7.89
N ILE A 148 -1.22 -3.41 7.09
CA ILE A 148 -1.64 -2.08 7.58
C ILE A 148 -3.01 -2.18 8.24
N ALA A 149 -4.00 -2.74 7.53
CA ALA A 149 -5.36 -2.91 8.04
C ALA A 149 -5.41 -3.74 9.33
N ARG A 150 -4.61 -4.82 9.41
CA ARG A 150 -4.47 -5.66 10.60
C ARG A 150 -3.89 -4.86 11.76
N GLN A 151 -2.78 -4.17 11.52
CA GLN A 151 -2.09 -3.36 12.52
C GLN A 151 -3.02 -2.29 13.10
N VAL A 152 -3.73 -1.55 12.25
CA VAL A 152 -4.59 -0.46 12.75
C VAL A 152 -5.74 -0.97 13.59
N ILE A 153 -6.31 -2.15 13.28
CA ILE A 153 -7.39 -2.74 14.07
C ILE A 153 -6.89 -3.58 15.26
N GLU A 154 -5.59 -3.61 15.56
CA GLU A 154 -5.09 -4.22 16.79
C GLU A 154 -5.60 -3.47 18.04
N GLU A 155 -5.95 -2.21 17.91
CA GLU A 155 -6.62 -1.44 18.95
C GLU A 155 -8.15 -1.56 18.82
N ASP A 156 -8.85 -1.85 19.91
CA ASP A 156 -10.32 -1.99 19.88
C ASP A 156 -11.02 -0.67 19.48
N GLU A 157 -10.42 0.47 19.79
CA GLU A 157 -10.99 1.81 19.56
C GLU A 157 -11.07 2.17 18.06
N THR A 158 -10.15 1.67 17.25
CA THR A 158 -10.07 1.95 15.81
C THR A 158 -10.90 0.98 14.97
N PHE A 159 -11.21 -0.22 15.49
CA PHE A 159 -11.93 -1.25 14.72
C PHE A 159 -13.26 -0.74 14.15
N GLY A 160 -14.03 -0.01 14.96
CA GLY A 160 -15.33 0.52 14.55
C GLY A 160 -15.24 1.52 13.41
N SER A 161 -14.27 2.45 13.44
CA SER A 161 -14.09 3.44 12.38
C SER A 161 -13.56 2.82 11.10
N VAL A 162 -12.59 1.89 11.20
CA VAL A 162 -12.06 1.17 10.03
C VAL A 162 -13.15 0.32 9.37
N SER A 163 -13.92 -0.44 10.15
CA SER A 163 -15.02 -1.25 9.63
C SER A 163 -16.08 -0.39 8.94
N ALA A 164 -16.47 0.73 9.54
CA ALA A 164 -17.43 1.65 8.95
C ALA A 164 -16.91 2.26 7.63
N GLY A 165 -15.65 2.70 7.59
CA GLY A 165 -15.04 3.29 6.40
C GLY A 165 -14.95 2.30 5.23
N VAL A 166 -14.42 1.10 5.50
CA VAL A 166 -14.31 0.03 4.48
C VAL A 166 -15.68 -0.36 3.95
N CYS A 167 -16.67 -0.59 4.82
CA CYS A 167 -17.99 -1.03 4.38
C CYS A 167 -18.84 0.07 3.72
N ALA A 168 -18.61 1.34 4.05
CA ALA A 168 -19.22 2.44 3.31
C ALA A 168 -18.81 2.40 1.84
N GLU A 169 -17.53 2.12 1.56
CA GLU A 169 -16.95 2.12 0.21
C GLU A 169 -16.49 0.73 -0.24
N ALA A 170 -17.34 -0.29 -0.05
CA ALA A 170 -16.99 -1.70 -0.33
C ALA A 170 -16.58 -2.02 -1.79
N ALA A 171 -16.71 -1.08 -2.73
CA ALA A 171 -16.24 -1.25 -4.10
C ALA A 171 -14.74 -0.93 -4.28
N VAL A 172 -14.13 -0.22 -3.32
CA VAL A 172 -12.75 0.28 -3.39
C VAL A 172 -11.72 -0.85 -3.29
N ASP A 173 -11.94 -1.81 -2.39
CA ASP A 173 -11.10 -3.01 -2.27
C ASP A 173 -11.97 -4.21 -1.90
N LYS A 174 -11.95 -5.22 -2.77
CA LYS A 174 -12.77 -6.42 -2.60
C LYS A 174 -12.26 -7.31 -1.46
N SER A 175 -10.94 -7.41 -1.27
CA SER A 175 -10.34 -8.25 -0.23
C SER A 175 -10.69 -7.72 1.15
N LEU A 176 -10.52 -6.42 1.39
CA LEU A 176 -10.93 -5.81 2.65
C LEU A 176 -12.44 -5.91 2.85
N SER A 177 -13.24 -5.66 1.82
CA SER A 177 -14.71 -5.76 1.93
C SER A 177 -15.19 -7.15 2.32
N ILE A 178 -14.49 -8.20 1.85
CA ILE A 178 -14.73 -9.59 2.25
C ILE A 178 -14.32 -9.78 3.72
N CYS A 179 -13.12 -9.34 4.11
CA CYS A 179 -12.62 -9.48 5.48
C CYS A 179 -13.57 -8.85 6.51
N PHE A 180 -14.05 -7.63 6.24
CA PHE A 180 -14.95 -6.89 7.12
C PHE A 180 -16.41 -7.33 7.04
N GLY A 181 -16.75 -8.29 6.16
CA GLY A 181 -18.11 -8.82 6.04
C GLY A 181 -19.12 -7.80 5.50
N CYS A 182 -18.69 -6.86 4.65
CA CYS A 182 -19.52 -5.72 4.22
C CYS A 182 -20.76 -6.09 3.38
N TYR A 183 -20.88 -7.35 2.96
CA TYR A 183 -22.02 -7.87 2.20
C TYR A 183 -22.91 -8.83 3.01
N ALA A 184 -22.58 -9.08 4.28
CA ALA A 184 -23.38 -9.91 5.18
C ALA A 184 -24.47 -9.08 5.87
N ASP A 185 -25.50 -9.76 6.41
CA ASP A 185 -26.58 -9.12 7.17
C ASP A 185 -26.07 -8.43 8.46
N SER A 186 -24.92 -8.88 8.97
CA SER A 186 -24.21 -8.29 10.09
C SER A 186 -22.71 -8.16 9.78
N PRO A 187 -22.06 -7.02 10.08
CA PRO A 187 -20.61 -6.87 9.96
C PRO A 187 -19.86 -7.94 10.76
N ALA A 188 -18.69 -8.35 10.27
CA ALA A 188 -17.83 -9.30 10.98
C ALA A 188 -17.35 -8.70 12.31
N ASP A 189 -17.18 -9.54 13.33
CA ASP A 189 -16.51 -9.11 14.56
C ASP A 189 -14.99 -8.99 14.35
N ARG A 190 -14.33 -8.27 15.24
CA ARG A 190 -12.89 -7.98 15.14
C ARG A 190 -12.02 -9.24 15.03
N ALA A 191 -12.34 -10.28 15.80
CA ALA A 191 -11.58 -11.52 15.78
C ALA A 191 -11.65 -12.20 14.41
N THR A 192 -12.85 -12.23 13.81
CA THR A 192 -13.08 -12.76 12.46
C THR A 192 -12.33 -11.93 11.41
N VAL A 193 -12.33 -10.60 11.53
CA VAL A 193 -11.58 -9.73 10.59
C VAL A 193 -10.08 -10.00 10.68
N ILE A 194 -9.51 -10.10 11.89
CA ILE A 194 -8.09 -10.41 12.09
C ILE A 194 -7.73 -11.76 11.46
N GLU A 195 -8.53 -12.80 11.69
CA GLU A 195 -8.30 -14.13 11.10
C GLU A 195 -8.31 -14.08 9.56
N ALA A 196 -9.25 -13.34 8.97
CA ALA A 196 -9.34 -13.17 7.53
C ALA A 196 -8.14 -12.40 6.95
N LEU A 197 -7.70 -11.31 7.59
CA LEU A 197 -6.52 -10.57 7.19
C LEU A 197 -5.25 -11.42 7.31
N ASP A 198 -5.09 -12.18 8.40
CA ASP A 198 -3.97 -13.12 8.58
C ASP A 198 -3.95 -14.21 7.50
N GLN A 199 -5.11 -14.63 7.00
CA GLN A 199 -5.17 -15.53 5.85
C GLN A 199 -4.62 -14.86 4.59
N TYR A 200 -5.04 -13.63 4.26
CA TYR A 200 -4.54 -12.92 3.09
C TYR A 200 -3.04 -12.62 3.19
N VAL A 201 -2.53 -12.24 4.36
CA VAL A 201 -1.08 -12.03 4.58
C VAL A 201 -0.31 -13.34 4.34
N ARG A 202 -0.82 -14.48 4.83
CA ARG A 202 -0.22 -15.80 4.55
C ARG A 202 -0.23 -16.16 3.07
N GLU A 203 -1.25 -15.75 2.32
CA GLU A 203 -1.29 -15.94 0.87
C GLU A 203 -0.22 -15.09 0.16
N VAL A 204 -0.05 -13.82 0.54
CA VAL A 204 1.02 -12.96 -0.01
C VAL A 204 2.40 -13.52 0.33
N ARG A 205 2.63 -13.96 1.57
CA ARG A 205 3.90 -14.64 1.96
C ARG A 205 4.14 -15.92 1.17
N ARG A 206 3.10 -16.61 0.70
CA ARG A 206 3.29 -17.80 -0.14
C ARG A 206 3.80 -17.43 -1.54
N SER A 207 3.37 -16.30 -2.08
CA SER A 207 3.82 -15.79 -3.38
C SER A 207 5.10 -14.95 -3.32
N ALA A 208 5.44 -14.41 -2.15
CA ALA A 208 6.58 -13.53 -1.91
C ALA A 208 7.21 -13.82 -0.52
N PRO A 209 7.86 -14.99 -0.35
CA PRO A 209 8.29 -15.50 0.96
C PRO A 209 9.30 -14.63 1.69
N GLU A 210 10.08 -13.80 0.99
CA GLU A 210 11.17 -13.04 1.61
C GLU A 210 10.93 -11.54 1.63
N MET A 211 9.85 -11.04 1.02
CA MET A 211 9.61 -9.59 0.85
C MET A 211 8.89 -8.93 2.01
N LEU A 212 7.90 -9.62 2.60
CA LEU A 212 7.04 -9.00 3.60
C LEU A 212 7.75 -8.79 4.92
N LEU A 213 7.46 -7.65 5.55
CA LEU A 213 7.85 -7.30 6.91
C LEU A 213 7.31 -8.36 7.90
N ASP A 214 8.11 -8.70 8.89
CA ASP A 214 7.74 -9.67 9.93
C ASP A 214 6.70 -9.10 10.89
N ASP A 215 5.80 -9.96 11.38
CA ASP A 215 4.77 -9.60 12.37
C ASP A 215 5.44 -9.34 13.73
N GLY A 216 5.88 -8.11 13.97
CA GLY A 216 6.59 -7.70 15.19
C GLY A 216 7.59 -6.56 15.00
N GLN A 217 7.82 -6.11 13.77
CA GLN A 217 8.60 -4.91 13.47
C GLN A 217 7.66 -3.87 12.83
N GLY A 218 7.15 -2.93 13.62
CA GLY A 218 6.26 -1.87 13.14
C GLY A 218 6.14 -0.75 14.15
#